data_AF-Q207N1-F1
#
_entry.id   AF-Q207N1-F1
#
_cell.length_a   1.000
_cell.length_b   1.000
_cell.length_c   1.000
_cell.angle_alpha   90.00
_cell.angle_beta   90.00
_cell.angle_gamma   90.00
#
_symmetry.space_group_name_H-M   'P 1'
#
loop_
_entity.id
_entity.type
_entity.pdbx_description
1 polymer ?
#
loop_
_entity_poly.entity_id
_entity_poly.type
_entity_poly.pdbx_seq_one_letter_code
_entity_poly.pdbx_strand_id
1 'polypeptide(L)'
;MLRSLLFTVICGAVVALQDPSLDMHWLMWKKNHSKTYTSELEELGRREIWERNLRLITVHNLEASLGMHTYHLGMNHMGDMTRE
;
A
#
# COMPACT_ATOMS: atom_id res chain seq x y z
N MET A 1 0.70 38.41 25.12
CA MET A 1 1.31 38.23 23.78
C MET A 1 1.35 36.74 23.49
N LEU A 2 0.70 36.34 22.38
CA LEU A 2 0.96 35.15 21.55
C LEU A 2 1.27 33.84 22.31
N ARG A 3 0.28 33.01 22.69
CA ARG A 3 -0.25 31.94 21.81
C ARG A 3 0.78 31.41 20.81
N SER A 4 1.88 30.84 21.28
CA SER A 4 2.78 30.10 20.40
C SER A 4 3.59 29.12 21.22
N LEU A 5 3.18 27.84 21.19
CA LEU A 5 4.00 26.64 21.40
C LEU A 5 3.09 25.40 21.27
N LEU A 6 2.28 25.35 20.22
CA LEU A 6 1.57 24.15 19.79
C LEU A 6 1.58 24.11 18.26
N PHE A 7 2.79 24.15 17.69
CA PHE A 7 3.03 23.83 16.29
C PHE A 7 4.43 23.22 16.15
N THR A 8 4.72 22.18 16.95
CA THR A 8 5.66 21.17 16.49
C THR A 8 4.96 20.35 15.44
N VAL A 9 5.09 20.87 14.22
CA VAL A 9 4.95 20.24 12.91
C VAL A 9 4.78 18.72 13.02
N ILE A 10 3.56 18.28 12.74
CA ILE A 10 3.21 16.89 12.40
C ILE A 10 3.87 16.59 11.04
N CYS A 11 5.19 16.48 11.03
CA CYS A 11 6.00 15.92 9.95
C CYS A 11 6.76 14.71 10.50
N GLY A 12 6.03 13.81 11.14
CA GLY A 12 6.38 12.41 11.16
C GLY A 12 5.27 11.75 10.37
N ALA A 13 5.57 11.40 9.12
CA ALA A 13 4.68 10.61 8.28
C ALA A 13 4.05 9.51 9.14
N VAL A 14 2.75 9.27 8.91
CA VAL A 14 2.13 8.03 9.33
C VAL A 14 3.00 6.93 8.73
N VAL A 15 3.95 6.40 9.49
CA VAL A 15 4.58 5.12 9.18
C VAL A 15 3.39 4.19 9.32
N ALA A 16 2.74 3.89 8.20
CA ALA A 16 1.68 2.92 8.20
C ALA A 16 2.39 1.64 8.62
N LEU A 17 2.15 1.20 9.86
CA LEU A 17 2.70 -0.06 10.34
C LEU A 17 2.28 -1.11 9.32
N GLN A 18 3.25 -1.63 8.57
CA GLN A 18 3.05 -2.67 7.58
C GLN A 18 2.43 -3.86 8.29
N ASP A 19 1.48 -4.54 7.65
CA ASP A 19 0.85 -5.70 8.23
C ASP A 19 1.82 -6.90 8.19
N PRO A 20 2.35 -7.37 9.34
CA PRO A 20 3.33 -8.45 9.35
C PRO A 20 2.77 -9.77 8.81
N SER A 21 1.44 -9.93 8.82
CA SER A 21 0.79 -11.12 8.25
C SER A 21 0.93 -11.20 6.72
N LEU A 22 1.25 -10.07 6.07
CA LEU A 22 1.42 -9.98 4.62
C LEU A 22 2.88 -10.09 4.17
N ASP A 23 3.85 -10.25 5.07
CA ASP A 23 5.27 -10.21 4.72
C ASP A 23 5.67 -11.32 3.75
N MET A 24 5.19 -12.54 4.01
CA MET A 24 5.44 -13.66 3.11
C MET A 24 4.79 -13.43 1.73
N HIS A 25 3.60 -12.83 1.69
CA HIS A 25 2.92 -12.52 0.44
C HIS A 25 3.65 -11.44 -0.36
N TRP A 26 4.22 -10.43 0.31
CA TRP A 26 5.07 -9.43 -0.32
C TRP A 26 6.33 -10.02 -0.90
N LEU A 27 7.04 -10.86 -0.14
CA LEU A 27 8.24 -11.54 -0.63
C LEU A 27 7.94 -12.39 -1.86
N MET A 28 6.84 -13.16 -1.84
CA MET A 28 6.41 -13.96 -2.98
C MET A 28 6.03 -13.10 -4.18
N TRP A 29 5.29 -12.01 -3.98
CA TRP A 29 4.90 -11.09 -5.05
C TRP A 29 6.13 -10.42 -5.69
N LYS A 30 7.08 -9.92 -4.88
CA LYS A 30 8.33 -9.35 -5.38
C LYS A 30 9.10 -10.36 -6.22
N LYS A 31 9.23 -11.59 -5.73
CA LYS A 31 9.90 -12.68 -6.46
C LYS A 31 9.21 -12.98 -7.79
N ASN A 32 7.88 -13.10 -7.78
CA ASN A 32 7.09 -13.41 -8.98
C ASN A 32 7.21 -12.32 -10.06
N HIS A 33 7.34 -11.05 -9.65
CA HIS A 33 7.44 -9.90 -10.55
C HIS A 33 8.86 -9.34 -10.69
N SER A 34 9.87 -10.06 -10.22
CA SER A 34 11.29 -9.66 -10.27
C SER A 34 11.55 -8.24 -9.76
N LYS A 35 10.89 -7.88 -8.64
CA LYS A 35 11.00 -6.55 -8.03
C LYS A 35 12.23 -6.46 -7.14
N THR A 36 13.02 -5.43 -7.36
CA THR A 36 14.19 -5.05 -6.56
C THR A 36 14.17 -3.55 -6.33
N TYR A 37 14.49 -3.10 -5.13
CA TYR A 37 14.49 -1.69 -4.76
C TYR A 37 15.87 -1.25 -4.30
N THR A 38 16.18 0.02 -4.50
CA THR A 38 17.53 0.58 -4.30
C THR A 38 17.84 0.82 -2.83
N SER A 39 16.81 1.03 -2.01
CA SER A 39 16.95 1.29 -0.58
C SER A 39 15.80 0.67 0.22
N GLU A 40 16.03 0.44 1.50
CA GLU A 40 14.98 0.02 2.44
C GLU A 40 13.84 1.03 2.49
N LEU A 41 14.15 2.34 2.43
CA LEU A 41 13.12 3.39 2.42
C LEU A 41 12.23 3.30 1.17
N GLU A 42 12.82 3.05 0.00
CA GLU A 42 12.04 2.81 -1.22
C GLU A 42 11.18 1.55 -1.08
N GLU A 43 11.75 0.45 -0.59
CA GLU A 43 11.00 -0.80 -0.41
C GLU A 43 9.82 -0.61 0.56
N LEU A 44 10.04 0.10 1.68
CA LEU A 44 8.99 0.40 2.65
C LEU A 44 7.84 1.18 1.99
N GLY A 45 8.14 2.23 1.22
CA GLY A 45 7.11 3.00 0.50
C GLY A 45 6.38 2.15 -0.56
N ARG A 46 7.10 1.29 -1.28
CA ARG A 46 6.51 0.38 -2.28
C ARG A 46 5.60 -0.67 -1.64
N ARG A 47 6.00 -1.18 -0.48
CA ARG A 47 5.21 -2.10 0.34
C ARG A 47 3.92 -1.45 0.85
N GLU A 48 3.98 -0.19 1.29
CA GLU A 48 2.77 0.57 1.68
C GLU A 48 1.78 0.75 0.51
N ILE A 49 2.28 1.09 -0.68
CA ILE A 49 1.45 1.22 -1.89
C ILE A 49 0.83 -0.13 -2.26
N TRP A 50 1.62 -1.21 -2.18
CA TRP A 50 1.17 -2.56 -2.47
C TRP A 50 0.06 -3.03 -1.52
N GLU A 51 0.19 -2.80 -0.21
CA GLU A 51 -0.86 -3.14 0.76
C GLU A 51 -2.14 -2.33 0.53
N ARG A 52 -2.00 -1.04 0.19
CA ARG A 52 -3.14 -0.19 -0.17
C ARG A 52 -3.87 -0.72 -1.41
N ASN A 53 -3.13 -1.10 -2.45
CA ASN A 53 -3.70 -1.68 -3.66
C ASN A 53 -4.32 -3.05 -3.40
N LEU A 54 -3.72 -3.87 -2.55
CA LEU A 54 -4.30 -5.15 -2.12
C LEU A 54 -5.66 -4.92 -1.43
N ARG A 55 -5.74 -3.97 -0.49
CA ARG A 55 -7.01 -3.60 0.16
C ARG A 55 -8.04 -3.12 -0.85
N LEU A 56 -7.64 -2.28 -1.81
CA LEU A 56 -8.53 -1.80 -2.86
C LEU A 56 -9.11 -2.97 -3.67
N ILE A 57 -8.26 -3.91 -4.11
CA ILE A 57 -8.68 -5.09 -4.85
C ILE A 57 -9.66 -5.92 -4.03
N THR A 58 -9.37 -6.16 -2.75
CA THR A 58 -10.24 -6.92 -1.84
C THR A 58 -11.61 -6.29 -1.72
N VAL A 59 -11.69 -4.98 -1.45
CA VAL A 59 -12.97 -4.26 -1.31
C VAL A 59 -13.75 -4.26 -2.63
N HIS A 60 -13.09 -3.92 -3.74
CA HIS A 60 -13.74 -3.93 -5.06
C HIS A 60 -14.30 -5.32 -5.41
N ASN A 61 -13.55 -6.38 -5.15
CA ASN A 61 -14.00 -7.73 -5.49
C ASN A 61 -15.12 -8.22 -4.56
N LEU A 62 -15.16 -7.75 -3.31
CA LEU A 62 -16.32 -7.94 -2.43
C LEU A 62 -17.56 -7.24 -3.00
N GLU A 63 -17.44 -5.98 -3.40
CA GLU A 63 -18.52 -5.24 -4.06
C GLU A 63 -18.97 -5.92 -5.38
N ALA A 64 -18.04 -6.44 -6.17
CA ALA A 64 -18.33 -7.20 -7.38
C ALA A 64 -19.14 -8.47 -7.07
N SER A 65 -18.82 -9.17 -5.99
CA SER A 65 -19.58 -10.36 -5.54
C SER A 65 -21.02 -10.03 -5.09
N LEU A 66 -21.27 -8.77 -4.72
CA LEU A 66 -22.60 -8.24 -4.42
C LEU A 66 -23.31 -7.67 -5.66
N GLY A 67 -22.74 -7.83 -6.85
CA GLY A 67 -23.30 -7.35 -8.12
C GLY A 67 -23.11 -5.86 -8.40
N MET A 68 -22.27 -5.16 -7.63
CA MET A 68 -22.03 -3.72 -7.84
C MET A 68 -21.04 -3.42 -8.98
N HIS A 69 -20.22 -4.41 -9.35
CA HIS A 69 -19.29 -4.33 -10.47
C HIS A 69 -19.45 -5.56 -11.37
N THR A 70 -19.19 -5.38 -12.66
CA THR A 70 -19.25 -6.45 -13.68
C THR A 70 -17.90 -7.09 -13.96
N TYR A 71 -16.86 -6.70 -13.22
CA TYR A 71 -15.49 -7.18 -13.39
C TYR A 71 -14.81 -7.35 -12.03
N HIS A 72 -13.67 -8.02 -12.04
CA HIS A 72 -12.81 -8.19 -10.86
C HIS A 72 -11.43 -7.58 -11.11
N LEU A 73 -10.80 -7.15 -10.04
CA LEU A 73 -9.41 -6.73 -10.03
C LEU A 73 -8.50 -7.88 -9.56
N GLY A 74 -7.24 -7.85 -9.97
CA GLY A 74 -6.22 -8.78 -9.54
C GLY A 74 -4.93 -8.06 -9.23
N MET A 75 -4.22 -8.53 -8.21
CA MET A 75 -2.88 -8.05 -7.92
C MET A 75 -1.94 -8.42 -9.08
N ASN A 76 -1.20 -7.45 -9.60
CA ASN A 76 -0.34 -7.62 -10.77
C ASN A 76 1.01 -6.90 -10.58
N HIS A 77 1.83 -6.83 -11.64
CA HIS A 77 3.17 -6.24 -11.58
C HIS A 77 3.19 -4.72 -11.30
N MET A 78 2.06 -4.02 -11.46
CA MET A 78 1.86 -2.61 -11.11
C MET A 78 1.36 -2.44 -9.67
N GLY A 79 1.32 -3.52 -8.88
CA GLY A 79 0.78 -3.51 -7.51
C GLY A 79 1.45 -2.50 -6.57
N ASP A 80 2.71 -2.15 -6.81
CA ASP A 80 3.50 -1.18 -6.03
C ASP A 80 3.50 0.24 -6.64
N MET A 81 2.57 0.52 -7.55
CA MET A 81 2.42 1.82 -8.22
C MET A 81 1.12 2.51 -7.82
N THR A 82 1.17 3.82 -7.83
CA THR A 82 0.04 4.73 -7.68
C THR A 82 -0.63 4.97 -9.04
N ARG A 83 -1.82 5.60 -9.03
CA ARG A 83 -2.67 5.79 -10.23
C ARG A 83 -2.42 7.10 -10.99
N GLU A 84 -1.38 7.87 -10.66
CA GLU A 84 -1.19 9.24 -11.20
C GLU A 84 -1.10 9.31 -12.73
#